data_AF-A0A7C4QTZ6-F1
#
_entry.id   AF-A0A7C4QTZ6-F1
#
_cell.length_a   1.000
_cell.length_b   1.000
_cell.length_c   1.000
_cell.angle_alpha   90.00
_cell.angle_beta   90.00
_cell.angle_gamma   90.00
#
_symmetry.space_group_name_H-M   'P 1'
#
loop_
_entity.id
_entity.type
_entity.pdbx_description
1 polymer ?
#
loop_
_entity_poly.entity_id
_entity_poly.type
_entity_poly.pdbx_seq_one_letter_code
_entity_poly.pdbx_strand_id
1 'polypeptide(L)'
;MPADRRHPGSCNYRANLGSGADWYTTPPPPAPDCFDPKNGNGAFQWMKPLYPQDFSDGLSNTVIYSERVVGDGNWTSYDPWRDYSQVGDAWPSCTAEQLTSTCRTIAGIADKHASFGGFTWLFASKAHTAYDHILPPNSLIPDCARDSHVEPSASNSAIAARSQHRGGVNTVLGDGSVRFVSENVAIDVWRALGSRNGRD
;
A
#
# COMPACT_ATOMS: atom_id res chain seq x y z
N MET A 1 8.28 -24.39 -1.58
CA MET A 1 7.73 -23.25 -0.81
C MET A 1 7.79 -22.02 -1.71
N PRO A 2 6.79 -21.14 -1.75
CA PRO A 2 6.86 -19.95 -2.60
C PRO A 2 7.87 -18.97 -1.98
N ALA A 3 9.18 -19.16 -2.17
CA ALA A 3 10.12 -18.13 -1.73
C ALA A 3 9.84 -16.83 -2.52
N ASP A 4 9.81 -15.67 -1.86
CA ASP A 4 9.72 -14.37 -2.55
C ASP A 4 11.05 -13.96 -3.24
N ARG A 5 11.98 -14.90 -3.35
CA ARG A 5 13.28 -14.67 -3.97
C ARG A 5 13.10 -14.48 -5.45
N ARG A 6 13.61 -13.37 -6.00
CA ARG A 6 14.19 -13.39 -7.35
C ARG A 6 15.17 -12.27 -7.71
N HIS A 7 15.21 -11.11 -7.05
CA HIS A 7 16.11 -10.03 -7.47
C HIS A 7 16.96 -9.44 -6.32
N PRO A 8 18.29 -9.31 -6.48
CA PRO A 8 19.11 -8.53 -5.56
C PRO A 8 18.53 -7.13 -5.39
N GLY A 9 18.35 -6.70 -4.14
CA GLY A 9 17.76 -5.40 -3.83
C GLY A 9 16.23 -5.37 -3.79
N SER A 10 15.55 -6.51 -3.89
CA SER A 10 14.11 -6.59 -3.63
C SER A 10 13.78 -6.24 -2.17
N CYS A 11 12.58 -5.70 -1.93
CA CYS A 11 12.04 -5.48 -0.59
C CYS A 11 10.63 -6.05 -0.44
N ASN A 12 10.45 -6.85 0.61
CA ASN A 12 9.19 -7.49 0.99
C ASN A 12 8.60 -6.94 2.29
N TYR A 13 9.31 -6.02 2.95
CA TYR A 13 8.80 -5.16 4.01
C TYR A 13 8.78 -3.73 3.49
N ARG A 14 7.61 -3.11 3.55
CA ARG A 14 7.36 -1.80 2.94
C ARG A 14 6.86 -0.80 3.98
N ALA A 15 7.19 0.47 3.78
CA ALA A 15 6.82 1.58 4.64
C ALA A 15 5.33 1.91 4.52
N ASN A 16 4.69 2.14 5.65
CA ASN A 16 3.27 2.50 5.73
C ASN A 16 3.04 3.98 5.37
N LEU A 17 2.30 4.26 4.30
CA LEU A 17 1.87 5.62 3.91
C LEU A 17 0.49 6.02 4.47
N GLY A 18 -0.17 5.10 5.15
CA GLY A 18 -1.43 5.33 5.84
C GLY A 18 -2.63 4.78 5.09
N SER A 19 -3.78 5.41 5.26
CA SER A 19 -5.07 4.91 4.75
C SER A 19 -5.66 5.78 3.64
N GLY A 20 -4.92 6.76 3.12
CA GLY A 20 -5.34 7.61 2.00
C GLY A 20 -5.00 7.01 0.64
N ALA A 21 -5.82 7.34 -0.36
CA ALA A 21 -5.66 6.90 -1.74
C ALA A 21 -4.27 7.21 -2.34
N ASP A 22 -3.68 8.34 -1.99
CA ASP A 22 -2.43 8.83 -2.57
C ASP A 22 -1.43 9.30 -1.51
N TRP A 23 -0.19 9.50 -1.95
CA TRP A 23 0.90 9.98 -1.09
C TRP A 23 1.09 11.50 -1.16
N TYR A 24 0.42 12.16 -2.11
CA TYR A 24 0.36 13.62 -2.20
C TYR A 24 -0.60 14.18 -1.15
N THR A 25 -0.07 14.99 -0.21
CA THR A 25 -0.87 15.67 0.82
C THR A 25 -1.42 17.02 0.39
N THR A 26 -1.13 17.41 -0.85
CA THR A 26 -1.76 18.52 -1.55
C THR A 26 -2.29 17.97 -2.87
N PRO A 27 -3.48 18.37 -3.31
CA PRO A 27 -4.02 17.94 -4.59
C PRO A 27 -3.00 18.17 -5.72
N PRO A 28 -2.60 17.15 -6.48
CA PRO A 28 -1.65 17.32 -7.56
C PRO A 28 -2.32 18.01 -8.76
N PRO A 29 -1.70 19.01 -9.40
CA PRO A 29 -2.12 19.45 -10.73
C PRO A 29 -2.06 18.25 -11.70
N PRO A 30 -3.04 18.05 -12.60
CA PRO A 30 -4.14 18.95 -12.98
C PRO A 30 -5.47 18.69 -12.25
N ALA A 31 -5.51 17.86 -11.20
CA ALA A 31 -6.75 17.39 -10.57
C ALA A 31 -6.93 17.93 -9.14
N PRO A 32 -7.17 19.25 -8.94
CA PRO A 32 -7.25 19.87 -7.62
C PRO A 32 -8.43 19.36 -6.77
N ASP A 33 -9.49 18.85 -7.41
CA ASP A 33 -10.67 18.30 -6.74
C ASP A 33 -10.54 16.81 -6.40
N CYS A 34 -9.46 16.16 -6.87
CA CYS A 34 -9.23 14.75 -6.63
C CYS A 34 -8.24 14.55 -5.48
N PHE A 35 -8.79 14.55 -4.25
CA PHE A 35 -7.99 14.49 -3.03
C PHE A 35 -8.68 13.68 -1.94
N ASP A 36 -7.92 12.80 -1.30
CA ASP A 36 -8.35 12.12 -0.08
C ASP A 36 -7.83 12.89 1.14
N PRO A 37 -8.70 13.35 2.05
CA PRO A 37 -8.30 13.98 3.30
C PRO A 37 -7.34 13.14 4.16
N LYS A 38 -7.36 11.80 3.98
CA LYS A 38 -6.49 10.86 4.69
C LYS A 38 -5.09 10.74 4.08
N ASN A 39 -4.80 11.40 2.95
CA ASN A 39 -3.47 11.34 2.34
C ASN A 39 -2.38 11.81 3.30
N GLY A 40 -1.33 10.99 3.43
CA GLY A 40 -0.17 11.27 4.28
C GLY A 40 -0.43 11.20 5.79
N ASN A 41 -1.48 10.50 6.23
CA ASN A 41 -1.75 10.24 7.64
C ASN A 41 -0.90 9.10 8.26
N GLY A 42 -0.23 8.27 7.45
CA GLY A 42 0.47 7.07 7.93
C GLY A 42 1.85 7.28 8.52
N ALA A 43 2.58 6.25 8.90
CA ALA A 43 3.89 6.44 9.57
C ALA A 43 4.90 7.28 8.76
N PHE A 44 4.82 7.23 7.43
CA PHE A 44 5.65 8.01 6.52
C PHE A 44 4.79 8.91 5.63
N GLN A 45 5.32 10.09 5.29
CA GLN A 45 4.67 11.07 4.42
C GLN A 45 5.66 11.57 3.37
N TRP A 46 5.15 11.86 2.17
CA TRP A 46 5.98 12.40 1.09
C TRP A 46 6.61 13.75 1.44
N MET A 47 7.93 13.84 1.26
CA MET A 47 8.75 15.07 1.43
C MET A 47 8.55 15.81 2.76
N LYS A 48 8.04 15.15 3.81
CA LYS A 48 7.85 15.75 5.11
C LYS A 48 8.52 14.88 6.19
N PRO A 49 9.52 15.43 6.93
CA PRO A 49 10.05 14.72 8.09
C PRO A 49 8.98 14.65 9.19
N LEU A 50 8.96 13.52 9.90
CA LEU A 50 8.07 13.28 11.03
C LEU A 50 8.91 12.92 12.24
N TYR A 51 8.39 13.26 13.42
CA TYR A 51 9.04 13.08 14.70
C TYR A 51 8.15 12.25 15.63
N PRO A 52 8.70 11.61 16.68
CA PRO A 52 7.90 10.86 17.65
C PRO A 52 6.68 11.61 18.21
N GLN A 53 6.78 12.93 18.39
CA GLN A 53 5.68 13.78 18.86
C GLN A 53 4.50 13.90 17.88
N ASP A 54 4.70 13.57 16.60
CA ASP A 54 3.65 13.60 15.57
C ASP A 54 2.75 12.35 15.63
N PHE A 55 3.13 11.35 16.43
CA PHE A 55 2.37 10.12 16.69
C PHE A 55 1.50 10.32 17.93
N SER A 56 0.37 11.00 17.76
CA SER A 56 -0.52 11.40 18.86
C SER A 56 -1.24 10.24 19.55
N ASP A 57 -1.33 9.08 18.90
CA ASP A 57 -1.81 7.81 19.46
C ASP A 57 -0.67 6.97 20.06
N GLY A 58 0.58 7.40 19.92
CA GLY A 58 1.78 6.76 20.46
C GLY A 58 2.44 5.79 19.47
N LEU A 59 3.79 5.77 19.47
CA LEU A 59 4.60 4.93 18.58
C LEU A 59 4.28 3.43 18.66
N SER A 60 3.82 2.93 19.81
CA SER A 60 3.43 1.52 20.00
C SER A 60 2.08 1.14 19.39
N ASN A 61 1.36 2.11 18.80
CA ASN A 61 0.03 1.93 18.23
C ASN A 61 -0.01 2.16 16.71
N THR A 62 1.03 2.73 16.12
CA THR A 62 1.11 2.94 14.67
C THR A 62 2.07 1.94 14.02
N VAL A 63 1.61 1.26 12.97
CA VAL A 63 2.42 0.39 12.11
C VAL A 63 3.32 1.25 11.23
N ILE A 64 4.61 0.95 11.18
CA ILE A 64 5.60 1.64 10.34
C ILE A 64 6.00 0.81 9.12
N TYR A 65 6.06 -0.52 9.24
CA TYR A 65 6.36 -1.43 8.15
C TYR A 65 5.47 -2.67 8.21
N SER A 66 5.12 -3.22 7.06
CA SER A 66 4.44 -4.51 6.95
C SER A 66 4.90 -5.29 5.72
N GLU A 67 4.55 -6.57 5.72
CA GLU A 67 4.82 -7.49 4.63
C GLU A 67 4.03 -7.12 3.38
N ARG A 68 4.72 -7.15 2.23
CA ARG A 68 4.11 -7.19 0.90
C ARG A 68 4.93 -8.12 0.03
N VAL A 69 4.29 -9.15 -0.50
CA VAL A 69 4.93 -10.12 -1.39
C VAL A 69 5.55 -9.42 -2.60
N VAL A 70 6.77 -9.81 -2.97
CA VAL A 70 7.46 -9.30 -4.17
C VAL A 70 6.77 -9.84 -5.43
N GLY A 71 6.64 -8.99 -6.45
CA GLY A 71 6.18 -9.33 -7.79
C GLY A 71 6.95 -10.52 -8.38
N ASP A 72 6.37 -11.20 -9.36
CA ASP A 72 6.99 -12.40 -9.96
C ASP A 72 7.80 -12.11 -11.24
N GLY A 73 7.70 -10.89 -11.77
CA GLY A 73 8.34 -10.42 -13.00
C GLY A 73 7.70 -10.96 -14.28
N ASN A 74 6.55 -11.64 -14.19
CA ASN A 74 5.87 -12.23 -15.33
C ASN A 74 4.88 -11.23 -15.95
N TRP A 75 5.29 -10.59 -17.03
CA TRP A 75 4.44 -9.65 -17.76
C TRP A 75 3.33 -10.31 -18.59
N THR A 76 3.38 -11.63 -18.75
CA THR A 76 2.42 -12.38 -19.60
C THR A 76 1.26 -12.99 -18.81
N SER A 77 1.35 -13.01 -17.49
CA SER A 77 0.35 -13.57 -16.59
C SER A 77 0.19 -12.66 -15.39
N TYR A 78 -1.03 -12.28 -15.08
CA TYR A 78 -1.35 -11.50 -13.89
C TYR A 78 -1.47 -12.43 -12.67
N ASP A 79 -0.74 -12.13 -11.59
CA ASP A 79 -0.95 -12.74 -10.28
C ASP A 79 -1.55 -11.71 -9.31
N PRO A 80 -2.85 -11.75 -8.99
CA PRO A 80 -3.50 -10.76 -8.11
C PRO A 80 -2.96 -10.76 -6.66
N TRP A 81 -2.16 -11.75 -6.28
CA TRP A 81 -1.52 -11.81 -4.97
C TRP A 81 -0.21 -11.02 -4.89
N ARG A 82 0.50 -10.89 -6.03
CA ARG A 82 1.85 -10.34 -6.10
C ARG A 82 1.91 -9.06 -6.90
N ASP A 83 1.11 -8.99 -7.95
CA ASP A 83 1.08 -7.88 -8.88
C ASP A 83 0.02 -6.88 -8.47
N TYR A 84 0.08 -5.68 -9.05
CA TYR A 84 -1.03 -4.74 -9.00
C TYR A 84 -1.52 -4.46 -10.41
N SER A 85 -2.83 -4.36 -10.55
CA SER A 85 -3.47 -3.99 -11.80
C SER A 85 -3.28 -2.51 -12.08
N GLN A 86 -3.05 -2.15 -13.34
CA GLN A 86 -2.98 -0.78 -13.78
C GLN A 86 -4.37 -0.33 -14.22
N VAL A 87 -5.03 0.47 -13.39
CA VAL A 87 -6.31 1.09 -13.75
C VAL A 87 -6.00 2.30 -14.63
N GLY A 88 -6.67 2.41 -15.78
CA GLY A 88 -6.34 3.42 -16.81
C GLY A 88 -6.43 4.87 -16.34
N ASP A 89 -5.99 5.81 -17.18
CA ASP A 89 -5.73 7.23 -16.85
C ASP A 89 -6.91 8.06 -16.32
N ALA A 90 -8.13 7.51 -16.28
CA ALA A 90 -9.25 8.19 -15.65
C ALA A 90 -8.99 8.25 -14.14
N TRP A 91 -9.15 9.43 -13.56
CA TRP A 91 -8.97 9.76 -12.13
C TRP A 91 -10.26 9.62 -11.26
N PRO A 92 -11.18 8.64 -11.42
CA PRO A 92 -12.45 8.72 -10.68
C PRO A 92 -12.35 8.22 -9.24
N SER A 93 -11.19 7.69 -8.80
CA SER A 93 -10.97 7.21 -7.44
C SER A 93 -10.07 8.15 -6.68
N CYS A 94 -10.64 9.18 -6.09
CA CYS A 94 -9.93 10.21 -5.35
C CYS A 94 -9.84 9.89 -3.86
N THR A 95 -10.69 8.99 -3.36
CA THR A 95 -10.68 8.53 -1.97
C THR A 95 -10.39 7.04 -1.88
N ALA A 96 -9.91 6.61 -0.72
CA ALA A 96 -9.65 5.21 -0.39
C ALA A 96 -10.86 4.29 -0.66
N GLU A 97 -12.08 4.76 -0.39
CA GLU A 97 -13.32 4.01 -0.62
C GLU A 97 -13.65 3.86 -2.11
N GLN A 98 -13.47 4.93 -2.89
CA GLN A 98 -13.65 4.87 -4.34
C GLN A 98 -12.62 3.93 -4.95
N LEU A 99 -11.37 4.01 -4.50
CA LEU A 99 -10.27 3.17 -4.98
C LEU A 99 -10.48 1.70 -4.62
N THR A 100 -10.95 1.42 -3.40
CA THR A 100 -11.38 0.07 -2.99
C THR A 100 -12.46 -0.47 -3.93
N SER A 101 -13.43 0.36 -4.30
CA SER A 101 -14.52 -0.02 -5.21
C SER A 101 -13.99 -0.32 -6.61
N THR A 102 -13.07 0.51 -7.13
CA THR A 102 -12.40 0.30 -8.41
C THR A 102 -11.56 -0.96 -8.42
N CYS A 103 -10.70 -1.18 -7.41
CA CYS A 103 -9.89 -2.39 -7.36
C CYS A 103 -10.74 -3.66 -7.27
N ARG A 104 -11.91 -3.60 -6.64
CA ARG A 104 -12.86 -4.73 -6.56
C ARG A 104 -13.42 -5.13 -7.92
N THR A 105 -13.53 -4.23 -8.89
CA THR A 105 -14.07 -4.57 -10.22
C THR A 105 -13.11 -5.43 -11.04
N ILE A 106 -11.83 -5.46 -10.67
CA ILE A 106 -10.76 -6.16 -11.41
C ILE A 106 -10.89 -7.69 -11.28
N ALA A 107 -11.70 -8.20 -10.34
CA ALA A 107 -12.11 -9.61 -10.25
C ALA A 107 -10.98 -10.66 -10.40
N GLY A 108 -9.72 -10.28 -10.09
CA GLY A 108 -8.54 -11.12 -10.24
C GLY A 108 -8.00 -11.27 -11.67
N ILE A 109 -8.53 -10.52 -12.65
CA ILE A 109 -8.10 -10.51 -14.05
C ILE A 109 -7.82 -9.07 -14.47
N ALA A 110 -6.58 -8.80 -14.90
CA ALA A 110 -6.17 -7.47 -15.35
C ALA A 110 -5.63 -7.53 -16.78
N ASP A 111 -6.10 -6.61 -17.63
CA ASP A 111 -5.58 -6.45 -19.00
C ASP A 111 -4.17 -5.83 -19.00
N LYS A 112 -3.88 -5.00 -18.00
CA LYS A 112 -2.58 -4.38 -17.76
C LYS A 112 -2.23 -4.50 -16.28
N HIS A 113 -1.02 -4.96 -16.00
CA HIS A 113 -0.52 -5.11 -14.65
C HIS A 113 0.97 -4.82 -14.55
N ALA A 114 1.42 -4.61 -13.32
CA ALA A 114 2.81 -4.45 -12.96
C ALA A 114 3.26 -5.64 -12.11
N SER A 115 4.20 -6.41 -12.63
CA SER A 115 4.75 -7.61 -11.96
C SER A 115 6.10 -7.37 -11.27
N PHE A 116 6.54 -6.12 -11.18
CA PHE A 116 7.83 -5.69 -10.61
C PHE A 116 7.73 -5.13 -9.19
N GLY A 117 6.56 -5.27 -8.54
CA GLY A 117 6.32 -4.71 -7.22
C GLY A 117 7.41 -5.13 -6.22
N GLY A 118 8.09 -4.17 -5.60
CA GLY A 118 9.14 -4.44 -4.60
C GLY A 118 10.49 -4.88 -5.19
N PHE A 119 10.74 -4.72 -6.48
CA PHE A 119 12.02 -5.15 -7.11
C PHE A 119 13.26 -4.35 -6.69
N THR A 120 13.08 -3.17 -6.11
CA THR A 120 14.18 -2.32 -5.67
C THR A 120 13.87 -1.65 -4.33
N TRP A 121 14.88 -1.46 -3.51
CA TRP A 121 14.83 -0.65 -2.30
C TRP A 121 15.15 0.83 -2.58
N LEU A 122 15.63 1.15 -3.78
CA LEU A 122 16.19 2.47 -4.11
C LEU A 122 15.11 3.53 -4.32
N PHE A 123 13.99 3.17 -4.93
CA PHE A 123 12.94 4.13 -5.30
C PHE A 123 11.82 4.14 -4.27
N ALA A 124 11.61 5.31 -3.66
CA ALA A 124 10.53 5.55 -2.72
C ALA A 124 9.19 5.68 -3.48
N SER A 125 8.42 4.60 -3.52
CA SER A 125 7.09 4.58 -4.12
C SER A 125 6.24 3.43 -3.58
N LYS A 126 4.91 3.48 -3.77
CA LYS A 126 4.02 2.35 -3.43
C LYS A 126 4.28 1.12 -4.31
N ALA A 127 4.86 1.31 -5.50
CA ALA A 127 5.27 0.20 -6.35
C ALA A 127 6.42 -0.60 -5.73
N HIS A 128 7.31 0.04 -4.97
CA HIS A 128 8.55 -0.59 -4.50
C HIS A 128 8.63 -0.71 -2.98
N THR A 129 8.83 0.41 -2.28
CA THR A 129 9.21 0.41 -0.86
C THR A 129 8.09 0.77 0.08
N ALA A 130 6.89 1.07 -0.42
CA ALA A 130 5.78 1.55 0.38
C ALA A 130 4.47 0.77 0.11
N TYR A 131 3.51 0.89 1.03
CA TYR A 131 2.17 0.30 0.93
C TYR A 131 1.16 1.15 1.73
N ASP A 132 -0.10 0.74 1.75
CA ASP A 132 -1.16 1.42 2.50
C ASP A 132 -2.08 0.46 3.28
N HIS A 133 -2.87 1.05 4.17
CA HIS A 133 -3.85 0.39 5.02
C HIS A 133 -5.29 0.54 4.48
N ILE A 134 -5.46 0.87 3.20
CA ILE A 134 -6.80 1.03 2.59
C ILE A 134 -7.58 -0.29 2.65
N LEU A 135 -6.89 -1.39 2.33
CA LEU A 135 -7.40 -2.75 2.32
C LEU A 135 -6.88 -3.53 3.54
N PRO A 136 -7.64 -4.52 4.06
CA PRO A 136 -7.18 -5.34 5.16
C PRO A 136 -5.96 -6.20 4.77
N PRO A 137 -5.20 -6.72 5.75
CA PRO A 137 -4.13 -7.67 5.47
C PRO A 137 -4.64 -8.85 4.64
N ASN A 138 -3.85 -9.30 3.66
CA ASN A 138 -4.20 -10.44 2.80
C ASN A 138 -5.54 -10.28 2.04
N SER A 139 -5.99 -9.05 1.80
CA SER A 139 -7.27 -8.74 1.13
C SER A 139 -7.50 -9.53 -0.15
N LEU A 140 -8.71 -10.09 -0.33
CA LEU A 140 -9.09 -10.73 -1.60
C LEU A 140 -9.38 -9.73 -2.73
N ILE A 141 -9.55 -8.45 -2.39
CA ILE A 141 -9.59 -7.38 -3.39
C ILE A 141 -8.17 -7.24 -3.94
N PRO A 142 -7.95 -7.40 -5.26
CA PRO A 142 -6.62 -7.25 -5.85
C PRO A 142 -6.08 -5.83 -5.66
N ASP A 143 -4.77 -5.70 -5.63
CA ASP A 143 -4.15 -4.37 -5.60
C ASP A 143 -4.33 -3.68 -6.95
N CYS A 144 -4.58 -2.38 -6.91
CA CYS A 144 -4.71 -1.59 -8.14
C CYS A 144 -4.13 -0.20 -7.98
N ALA A 145 -3.61 0.35 -9.07
CA ALA A 145 -2.94 1.64 -9.08
C ALA A 145 -3.17 2.38 -10.40
N ARG A 146 -3.23 3.72 -10.32
CA ARG A 146 -2.91 4.53 -11.48
C ARG A 146 -1.39 4.49 -11.66
N ASP A 147 -0.96 3.87 -12.75
CA ASP A 147 0.45 3.68 -13.01
C ASP A 147 0.74 3.68 -14.50
N SER A 148 1.96 4.09 -14.85
CA SER A 148 2.42 4.09 -16.25
C SER A 148 3.76 3.36 -16.34
N HIS A 149 4.04 2.73 -17.48
CA HIS A 149 5.31 2.04 -17.70
C HIS A 149 6.54 2.97 -17.68
N VAL A 150 6.34 4.28 -17.79
CA VAL A 150 7.45 5.26 -17.83
C VAL A 150 7.88 5.67 -16.42
N GLU A 151 6.94 5.76 -15.48
CA GLU A 151 7.19 6.16 -14.09
C GLU A 151 6.38 5.28 -13.14
N PRO A 152 6.89 4.08 -12.81
CA PRO A 152 6.16 3.09 -12.02
C PRO A 152 6.17 3.46 -10.53
N SER A 153 5.29 4.40 -10.17
CA SER A 153 5.18 4.93 -8.82
C SER A 153 4.03 4.29 -8.03
N ALA A 154 3.08 3.67 -8.74
CA ALA A 154 1.77 3.30 -8.20
C ALA A 154 1.14 4.47 -7.42
N SER A 155 1.07 5.65 -8.06
CA SER A 155 0.28 6.77 -7.52
C SER A 155 -1.20 6.42 -7.48
N ASN A 156 -1.96 7.08 -6.59
CA ASN A 156 -3.40 6.84 -6.44
C ASN A 156 -3.76 5.34 -6.49
N SER A 157 -3.29 4.61 -5.48
CA SER A 157 -3.30 3.14 -5.46
C SER A 157 -3.71 2.58 -4.11
N ALA A 158 -4.28 1.38 -4.15
CA ALA A 158 -4.50 0.54 -2.98
C ALA A 158 -3.55 -0.64 -3.08
N ILE A 159 -2.46 -0.57 -2.31
CA ILE A 159 -1.44 -1.61 -2.22
C ILE A 159 -1.54 -2.21 -0.82
N ALA A 160 -2.22 -3.35 -0.70
CA ALA A 160 -2.50 -3.99 0.58
C ALA A 160 -1.24 -4.63 1.18
N ALA A 161 -1.21 -4.77 2.51
CA ALA A 161 -0.26 -5.68 3.15
C ALA A 161 -0.60 -7.13 2.79
N ARG A 162 0.39 -7.92 2.37
CA ARG A 162 0.22 -9.32 1.94
C ARG A 162 1.39 -10.17 2.38
N SER A 163 1.09 -11.34 2.91
CA SER A 163 2.08 -12.29 3.41
C SER A 163 1.78 -13.70 2.95
N GLN A 164 2.79 -14.57 2.98
CA GLN A 164 2.58 -16.01 2.81
C GLN A 164 2.31 -16.72 4.14
N HIS A 165 2.40 -15.99 5.25
CA HIS A 165 1.96 -16.50 6.54
C HIS A 165 0.43 -16.65 6.54
N ARG A 166 -0.05 -17.82 6.92
CA ARG A 166 -1.47 -18.12 6.94
C ARG A 166 -2.18 -17.24 7.98
N GLY A 167 -3.26 -16.58 7.59
CA GLY A 167 -4.17 -15.90 8.51
C GLY A 167 -3.82 -14.46 8.85
N GLY A 168 -2.77 -13.88 8.26
CA GLY A 168 -2.35 -12.51 8.57
C GLY A 168 -0.98 -12.11 8.04
N VAL A 169 -0.48 -10.99 8.55
CA VAL A 169 0.81 -10.38 8.18
C VAL A 169 1.62 -10.03 9.43
N ASN A 170 2.94 -10.02 9.33
CA ASN A 170 3.80 -9.42 10.34
C ASN A 170 3.93 -7.91 10.10
N THR A 171 3.78 -7.15 11.17
CA THR A 171 3.90 -5.68 11.18
C THR A 171 4.93 -5.24 12.20
N VAL A 172 5.67 -4.18 11.88
CA VAL A 172 6.55 -3.46 12.80
C VAL A 172 5.85 -2.18 13.25
N LEU A 173 5.83 -1.92 14.55
CA LEU A 173 5.28 -0.70 15.14
C LEU A 173 6.37 0.38 15.32
N GLY A 174 5.96 1.62 15.53
CA GLY A 174 6.87 2.76 15.67
C GLY A 174 7.84 2.66 16.86
N ASP A 175 7.53 1.86 17.87
CA ASP A 175 8.41 1.55 19.00
C ASP A 175 9.41 0.41 18.71
N GLY A 176 9.39 -0.14 17.50
CA GLY A 176 10.24 -1.24 17.05
C GLY A 176 9.71 -2.63 17.40
N SER A 177 8.57 -2.74 18.10
CA SER A 177 7.97 -4.03 18.39
C SER A 177 7.34 -4.65 17.14
N VAL A 178 7.35 -5.99 17.08
CA VAL A 178 6.76 -6.76 15.98
C VAL A 178 5.48 -7.43 16.46
N ARG A 179 4.41 -7.34 15.66
CA ARG A 179 3.14 -8.02 15.92
C ARG A 179 2.65 -8.75 14.68
N PHE A 180 2.05 -9.91 14.89
CA PHE A 180 1.26 -10.59 13.87
C PHE A 180 -0.17 -10.03 13.90
N VAL A 181 -0.65 -9.52 12.78
CA VAL A 181 -1.99 -8.96 12.63
C VAL A 181 -2.82 -9.87 11.74
N SER A 182 -3.99 -10.29 12.23
CA SER A 182 -4.87 -11.19 11.50
C SER A 182 -5.48 -10.52 10.27
N GLU A 183 -5.68 -11.28 9.19
CA GLU A 183 -6.46 -10.86 8.02
C GLU A 183 -7.96 -10.63 8.32
N ASN A 184 -8.43 -11.10 9.47
CA ASN A 184 -9.80 -10.88 9.96
C ASN A 184 -9.92 -9.66 10.90
N VAL A 185 -8.87 -8.84 11.02
CA VAL A 185 -8.93 -7.59 11.79
C VAL A 185 -10.05 -6.69 11.24
N ALA A 186 -10.78 -6.01 12.13
CA ALA A 186 -11.77 -5.03 11.70
C ALA A 186 -11.06 -3.92 10.89
N ILE A 187 -11.65 -3.54 9.74
CA ILE A 187 -10.99 -2.61 8.81
C ILE A 187 -10.70 -1.25 9.45
N ASP A 188 -11.58 -0.77 10.33
CA ASP A 188 -11.37 0.49 11.06
C ASP A 188 -10.18 0.39 12.03
N VAL A 189 -10.00 -0.76 12.68
CA VAL A 189 -8.83 -1.00 13.54
C VAL A 189 -7.56 -1.04 12.71
N TRP A 190 -7.60 -1.71 11.54
CA TRP A 190 -6.45 -1.76 10.65
C TRP A 190 -6.06 -0.38 10.11
N ARG A 191 -7.04 0.43 9.71
CA ARG A 191 -6.82 1.80 9.25
C ARG A 191 -6.31 2.71 10.35
N ALA A 192 -6.84 2.59 11.57
CA ALA A 192 -6.34 3.29 12.75
C ALA A 192 -4.88 2.90 13.08
N LEU A 193 -4.52 1.61 13.05
CA LEU A 193 -3.13 1.16 13.18
C LEU A 193 -2.23 1.72 12.05
N GLY A 194 -2.83 2.06 10.91
CA GLY A 194 -2.16 2.63 9.77
C GLY A 194 -1.90 4.12 9.89
N SER A 195 -2.56 4.85 10.79
CA SER A 195 -2.43 6.30 10.90
C SER A 195 -1.74 6.74 12.19
N ARG A 196 -1.01 7.86 12.14
CA ARG A 196 -0.26 8.42 13.30
C ARG A 196 -1.15 9.07 14.35
N ASN A 197 -2.46 9.06 14.13
CA ASN A 197 -3.44 9.68 15.02
C ASN A 197 -4.50 8.68 15.51
N GLY A 198 -4.44 7.42 15.07
CA GLY A 198 -5.36 6.35 15.49
C GLY A 198 -6.83 6.63 15.20
N ARG A 199 -7.16 7.53 14.27
CA ARG A 199 -8.54 8.00 14.01
C ARG A 199 -8.87 7.94 12.52
N ASP A 200 -9.15 6.74 12.00
CA ASP A 200 -9.56 6.54 10.60
C ASP A 200 -10.48 5.35 10.35
#